data_AF-A0A941WNS9-F1
#
_entry.id   AF-A0A941WNS9-F1
#
_cell.length_a   1.000
_cell.length_b   1.000
_cell.length_c   1.000
_cell.angle_alpha   90.00
_cell.angle_beta   90.00
_cell.angle_gamma   90.00
#
_symmetry.space_group_name_H-M   'P 1'
#
loop_
_entity.id
_entity.type
_entity.pdbx_description
1 polymer ?
#
loop_
_entity_poly.entity_id
_entity_poly.type
_entity_poly.pdbx_seq_one_letter_code
_entity_poly.pdbx_strand_id
1 'polypeptide(L)' 'MKRFLRYALEHDRRIRAVFMRDGKMVQKTVHVLAFDGETVTLRAGAKGAPFTLPVGDLLSCDYARGDHGED' A
#
# COMPACT_ATOMS: atom_id res chain seq x y z
N MET A 1 6.35 -8.24 3.08
CA MET A 1 6.17 -7.14 2.11
C MET A 1 5.67 -7.61 0.74
N LYS A 2 6.52 -8.11 -0.18
CA LYS A 2 6.12 -8.41 -1.58
C LYS A 2 4.91 -9.35 -1.71
N ARG A 3 4.88 -10.47 -0.95
CA ARG A 3 3.72 -11.39 -0.92
C ARG A 3 2.44 -10.70 -0.43
N PHE A 4 2.54 -9.88 0.60
CA PHE A 4 1.41 -9.12 1.15
C PHE A 4 0.87 -8.10 0.15
N LEU A 5 1.73 -7.40 -0.60
CA LEU A 5 1.30 -6.47 -1.65
C LEU A 5 0.58 -7.18 -2.81
N ARG A 6 1.06 -8.36 -3.23
CA ARG A 6 0.34 -9.18 -4.24
C ARG A 6 -1.04 -9.58 -3.72
N TYR A 7 -1.09 -10.10 -2.50
CA TYR A 7 -2.35 -10.47 -1.87
C TYR A 7 -3.32 -9.28 -1.77
N ALA A 8 -2.84 -8.12 -1.30
CA ALA A 8 -3.67 -6.92 -1.20
C ALA A 8 -4.18 -6.42 -2.56
N LEU A 9 -3.37 -6.56 -3.62
CA LEU A 9 -3.77 -6.25 -4.99
C LEU A 9 -4.82 -7.23 -5.53
N GLU A 10 -4.61 -8.54 -5.34
CA GLU A 10 -5.49 -9.61 -5.81
C GLU A 10 -6.86 -9.58 -5.13
N HIS A 11 -6.92 -9.14 -3.87
CA HIS A 11 -8.12 -9.13 -3.04
C HIS A 11 -8.71 -7.73 -2.79
N ASP A 12 -8.24 -6.69 -3.50
CA ASP A 12 -8.61 -5.26 -3.29
C ASP A 12 -8.67 -4.84 -1.81
N ARG A 13 -7.68 -5.28 -1.03
CA ARG A 13 -7.62 -5.00 0.41
C ARG A 13 -7.05 -3.62 0.66
N ARG A 14 -7.62 -2.93 1.66
CA ARG A 14 -7.08 -1.67 2.18
C ARG A 14 -5.97 -1.97 3.17
N ILE A 15 -4.81 -1.37 2.93
CA ILE A 15 -3.64 -1.56 3.78
C ILE A 15 -3.25 -0.24 4.41
N ARG A 16 -2.75 -0.26 5.64
CA ARG A 16 -2.01 0.86 6.20
C ARG A 16 -0.58 0.76 5.69
N ALA A 17 -0.08 1.80 5.04
CA ALA A 17 1.25 1.87 4.49
C ALA A 17 2.04 3.01 5.14
N VAL A 18 3.31 2.76 5.44
CA VAL A 18 4.32 3.76 5.80
C VAL A 18 5.32 3.83 4.66
N PHE A 19 5.50 5.00 4.05
CA PHE A 19 6.40 5.18 2.92
C PHE A 19 7.09 6.54 2.94
N MET A 20 8.20 6.64 2.22
CA MET A 20 8.88 7.90 1.98
C MET A 20 8.23 8.67 0.84
N ARG A 21 8.00 9.97 1.03
CA ARG A 21 7.52 10.89 0.00
C ARG A 21 8.07 12.28 0.27
N ASP A 22 8.72 12.88 -0.73
CA ASP A 22 9.33 14.22 -0.62
C ASP A 22 10.25 14.36 0.60
N GLY A 23 11.04 13.31 0.88
CA GLY A 23 11.95 13.23 2.03
C GLY A 23 11.27 13.06 3.39
N LYS A 24 9.94 12.91 3.43
CA LYS A 24 9.16 12.73 4.67
C LYS A 24 8.59 11.33 4.76
N MET A 25 8.55 10.80 5.98
CA MET A 25 7.82 9.58 6.28
C MET A 25 6.33 9.87 6.40
N VAL A 26 5.50 9.15 5.64
CA VAL A 26 4.05 9.32 5.59
C VAL A 26 3.38 7.99 5.94
N GLN A 27 2.40 8.03 6.84
CA GLN A 27 1.54 6.88 7.14
C GLN A 27 0.11 7.14 6.66
N LYS A 28 -0.42 6.29 5.77
CA LYS A 28 -1.81 6.38 5.25
C LYS A 28 -2.43 5.02 4.97
N THR A 29 -3.76 4.94 5.07
CA THR A 29 -4.52 3.83 4.49
C THR A 29 -4.62 4.01 2.99
N VAL A 30 -4.25 2.98 2.23
CA VAL A 30 -4.14 2.99 0.77
C VAL A 30 -4.71 1.71 0.16
N HIS A 31 -5.05 1.79 -1.13
CA HIS A 31 -5.27 0.62 -1.99
C HIS A 31 -4.00 0.35 -2.81
N VAL A 32 -3.67 -0.91 -3.04
CA VAL A 32 -2.66 -1.33 -4.01
C VAL A 32 -3.34 -1.46 -5.37
N LEU A 33 -2.89 -0.70 -6.36
CA LEU A 33 -3.47 -0.71 -7.72
C LEU A 33 -2.61 -1.46 -8.73
N ALA A 34 -1.30 -1.53 -8.50
CA ALA A 34 -0.37 -2.31 -9.31
C ALA A 34 0.88 -2.67 -8.50
N PHE A 35 1.48 -3.82 -8.78
CA PHE A 35 2.72 -4.26 -8.16
C PHE A 35 3.48 -5.23 -9.09
N ASP A 36 4.66 -4.84 -9.56
CA ASP A 36 5.49 -5.66 -10.48
C ASP A 36 6.59 -6.43 -9.74
N GLY A 37 6.92 -6.07 -8.50
CA GLY A 37 8.03 -6.65 -7.73
C GLY A 37 9.12 -5.65 -7.35
N GLU A 38 9.20 -4.54 -8.07
CA GLU A 38 10.17 -3.45 -7.90
C GLU A 38 9.48 -2.13 -7.55
N THR A 39 8.32 -1.87 -8.12
CA THR A 39 7.49 -0.68 -7.90
C THR A 39 6.09 -1.05 -7.44
N VAL A 40 5.45 -0.14 -6.71
CA VAL A 40 4.07 -0.27 -6.27
C VAL A 40 3.31 1.01 -6.57
N THR A 41 2.12 0.87 -7.16
CA THR A 41 1.19 1.99 -7.37
C THR A 41 0.12 1.93 -6.30
N LEU A 42 -0.01 3.03 -5.55
CA LEU A 42 -0.91 3.16 -4.40
C LEU A 42 -1.91 4.30 -4.62
N ARG A 43 -3.08 4.18 -3.99
CA ARG A 43 -4.07 5.26 -3.92
C ARG A 43 -4.49 5.50 -2.48
N ALA A 44 -4.31 6.72 -1.99
CA ALA A 44 -4.74 7.13 -0.65
C ALA A 44 -6.20 7.58 -0.63
N GLY A 45 -7.07 6.81 0.03
CA GLY A 45 -8.52 7.07 0.07
C GLY A 45 -9.25 6.87 -1.26
N ALA A 46 -10.57 7.08 -1.28
CA ALA A 46 -11.40 6.82 -2.46
C ALA A 46 -11.17 7.79 -3.63
N LYS A 47 -10.79 9.04 -3.34
CA LYS A 47 -10.61 10.12 -4.32
C LYS A 47 -9.15 10.56 -4.49
N GLY A 48 -8.20 9.90 -3.84
CA GLY A 48 -6.79 10.25 -3.98
C GLY A 48 -6.29 9.97 -5.41
N ALA A 49 -5.39 10.82 -5.91
CA ALA A 49 -4.66 10.50 -7.12
C ALA A 49 -3.74 9.30 -6.86
N PRO A 50 -3.69 8.30 -7.77
CA PRO A 50 -2.68 7.25 -7.72
C PRO A 50 -1.27 7.83 -7.74
N PHE A 51 -0.36 7.17 -7.02
CA PHE A 51 1.06 7.50 -7.04
C PHE A 51 1.88 6.21 -7.00
N THR A 52 3.00 6.21 -7.71
CA THR A 52 3.90 5.07 -7.80
C THR A 52 5.18 5.37 -7.03
N LEU A 53 5.70 4.38 -6.31
CA LEU A 53 6.98 4.47 -5.63
C LEU A 53 7.75 3.14 -5.71
N PRO A 54 9.10 3.18 -5.65
CA PRO A 54 9.92 1.98 -5.52
C PRO A 54 9.58 1.23 -4.24
N VAL A 55 9.55 -0.10 -4.26
CA VAL A 55 9.27 -0.91 -3.06
C VAL A 55 10.25 -0.61 -1.91
N GLY A 56 11.47 -0.18 -2.22
CA GLY A 56 12.45 0.26 -1.23
C GLY A 56 12.00 1.48 -0.41
N ASP A 57 11.13 2.33 -0.97
CA ASP A 57 10.56 3.49 -0.29
C ASP A 57 9.29 3.14 0.50
N LEU A 58 8.77 1.91 0.37
CA LEU A 58 7.70 1.38 1.21
C LEU A 58 8.28 0.72 2.47
N LEU A 59 8.31 1.48 3.56
CA LEU A 59 8.97 1.10 4.80
C LEU A 59 8.21 0.04 5.60
N SER A 60 6.88 0.09 5.60
CA SER A 60 6.03 -0.87 6.31
C SER A 60 4.63 -0.92 5.69
N CYS A 61 3.97 -2.07 5.81
CA CYS A 61 2.53 -2.17 5.56
C CYS A 61 1.88 -3.26 6.41
N ASP A 62 0.66 -2.99 6.86
CA ASP A 62 -0.20 -3.93 7.59
C ASP A 62 -1.67 -3.74 7.20
N TYR A 63 -2.54 -4.63 7.67
CA TYR A 63 -3.98 -4.51 7.45
C TYR A 63 -4.52 -3.24 8.09
N ALA A 64 -5.45 -2.56 7.40
CA ALA A 64 -6.14 -1.42 8.00
C ALA A 64 -6.94 -1.87 9.23
N ARG A 65 -7.05 -1.01 10.25
CA ARG A 65 -7.78 -1.30 11.49
C ARG A 65 -9.24 -1.69 11.17
N GLY A 66 -9.67 -2.87 11.61
CA GLY A 66 -10.99 -3.44 11.30
C GLY A 66 -11.02 -4.39 10.09
N ASP A 67 -9.92 -4.49 9.34
CA ASP A 67 -9.71 -5.49 8.27
C ASP A 67 -8.87 -6.65 8.84
N HIS A 68 -9.21 -7.11 10.05
CA HIS A 68 -8.69 -8.38 10.57
C HIS A 68 -9.26 -9.44 9.63
N GLY A 69 -8.39 -10.15 8.92
CA GLY A 69 -8.76 -11.17 7.93
C GLY A 69 -9.55 -12.32 8.54
N GLU A 70 -10.83 -12.06 8.81
CA GLU A 70 -11.87 -13.05 9.04
C GLU A 70 -12.43 -13.41 7.67
N ASP A 71 -11.95 -14.54 7.16
CA ASP A 71 -12.74 -15.49 6.39
C ASP A 71 -12.53 -16.86 7.06
#